data_AF-A0A7Y5W773-F1
#
_entry.id   AF-A0A7Y5W773-F1
#
_cell.length_a   1.000
_cell.length_b   1.000
_cell.length_c   1.000
_cell.angle_alpha   90.00
_cell.angle_beta   90.00
_cell.angle_gamma   90.00
#
_symmetry.space_group_name_H-M   'P 1'
#
loop_
_entity.id
_entity.type
_entity.pdbx_description
1 polymer ?
#
loop_
_entity_poly.entity_id
_entity_poly.type
_entity_poly.pdbx_seq_one_letter_code
_entity_poly.pdbx_strand_id
1 'polypeptide(L)'
;MNRVLVSVCLLLAAMAAVVPCFADTATANGVLAEQRVVNLPNDQGKWYISVVGKAGDTGYLRVLGWFDANPSLKSLKNKVHFCPVTAGTPIYQERYAANVKGLPTVRVQKPDGTVVYEAAGNNLPMTAEGLYGAIAGAVNTAQGIRPILPWRREMERRCPGPGPCPTPNPQPTPDPQPDPDPQPIDDGGTPDLDDPPVAEGWPLWGLALLVNGGFLVGLAAGYGRKLATKLRPVK
;
A
#
# COMPACT_ATOMS: atom_id res chain seq x y z
N MET A 1 -34.31 34.70 -7.41
CA MET A 1 -32.92 34.27 -7.69
C MET A 1 -32.26 33.54 -6.51
N ASN A 2 -32.98 32.71 -5.73
CA ASN A 2 -32.47 32.16 -4.45
C ASN A 2 -32.66 30.64 -4.23
N ARG A 3 -33.30 29.89 -5.15
CA ARG A 3 -33.51 28.44 -4.96
C ARG A 3 -32.50 27.58 -5.71
N VAL A 4 -32.09 28.03 -6.89
CA VAL A 4 -31.09 27.34 -7.72
C VAL A 4 -29.69 27.44 -7.09
N LEU A 5 -29.34 28.61 -6.53
CA LEU A 5 -28.03 28.84 -5.92
C LEU A 5 -27.85 28.04 -4.62
N VAL A 6 -28.91 27.90 -3.82
CA VAL A 6 -28.91 27.06 -2.60
C VAL A 6 -28.83 25.58 -2.95
N SER A 7 -29.51 25.13 -4.01
CA SER A 7 -29.45 23.75 -4.49
C SER A 7 -28.05 23.38 -4.99
N VAL A 8 -27.39 24.27 -5.74
CA VAL A 8 -26.01 24.07 -6.22
C VAL A 8 -25.00 24.05 -5.06
N CYS A 9 -25.18 24.90 -4.04
CA CYS A 9 -24.31 24.88 -2.85
C CYS A 9 -24.50 23.61 -2.00
N LEU A 10 -25.73 23.10 -1.87
CA LEU A 10 -26.00 21.83 -1.15
C LEU A 10 -25.41 20.62 -1.90
N LEU A 11 -25.48 20.61 -3.23
CA LEU A 11 -24.86 19.55 -4.05
C LEU A 11 -23.33 19.59 -3.99
N LEU A 12 -22.73 20.78 -3.96
CA LEU A 12 -21.28 20.96 -3.77
C LEU A 12 -20.82 20.55 -2.36
N ALA A 13 -21.64 20.80 -1.32
CA ALA A 13 -21.35 20.36 0.04
C ALA A 13 -21.45 18.81 0.18
N ALA A 14 -22.41 18.18 -0.50
CA ALA A 14 -22.53 16.72 -0.52
C ALA A 14 -21.37 16.04 -1.27
N MET A 15 -20.85 16.66 -2.34
CA MET A 15 -19.68 16.18 -3.08
C MET A 15 -18.35 16.35 -2.32
N ALA A 16 -18.27 17.27 -1.36
CA ALA A 16 -17.09 17.43 -0.49
C ALA A 16 -17.04 16.45 0.69
N ALA A 17 -18.18 15.84 1.06
CA ALA A 17 -18.28 14.88 2.15
C ALA A 17 -18.00 13.42 1.69
N VAL A 18 -18.07 13.14 0.39
CA VAL A 18 -17.59 11.88 -0.18
C VAL A 18 -16.12 12.02 -0.53
N VAL A 19 -15.30 12.25 0.49
CA VAL A 19 -13.91 11.83 0.44
C VAL A 19 -14.00 10.30 0.43
N PRO A 20 -13.60 9.59 -0.63
CA PRO A 20 -13.41 8.17 -0.48
C PRO A 20 -12.30 8.02 0.56
N CYS A 21 -12.69 7.53 1.74
CA CYS A 21 -11.83 6.85 2.67
C CYS A 21 -11.26 5.61 1.96
N PHE A 22 -10.41 5.82 0.96
CA PHE A 22 -9.33 4.90 0.72
C PHE A 22 -8.40 5.10 1.91
N ALA A 23 -8.74 4.41 3.01
CA ALA A 23 -7.76 3.93 3.96
C ALA A 23 -6.81 3.01 3.18
N ASP A 24 -5.92 3.61 2.40
CA ASP A 24 -4.52 3.57 2.71
C ASP A 24 -4.04 2.19 3.19
N THR A 25 -4.09 1.24 2.26
CA THR A 25 -3.32 -0.01 2.35
C THR A 25 -1.81 0.26 2.44
N ALA A 26 -1.35 1.51 2.25
CA ALA A 26 0.02 1.93 2.52
C ALA A 26 0.28 2.26 4.00
N THR A 27 -0.68 2.80 4.77
CA THR A 27 -0.48 3.03 6.22
C THR A 27 -0.63 1.77 7.06
N ALA A 28 -1.47 0.81 6.66
CA ALA A 28 -1.51 -0.51 7.31
C ALA A 28 -0.18 -1.28 7.18
N ASN A 29 0.62 -0.96 6.15
CA ASN A 29 1.98 -1.52 5.98
C ASN A 29 3.07 -0.66 6.63
N GLY A 30 2.86 0.63 6.84
CA GLY A 30 3.83 1.54 7.46
C GLY A 30 4.15 1.18 8.91
N VAL A 31 3.13 0.82 9.71
CA VAL A 31 3.31 0.42 11.12
C VAL A 31 3.96 -0.98 11.25
N LEU A 32 3.87 -1.83 10.22
CA LEU A 32 4.48 -3.15 10.21
C LEU A 32 5.91 -3.17 9.63
N ALA A 33 6.38 -2.07 9.04
CA ALA A 33 7.70 -1.99 8.45
C ALA A 33 8.80 -1.81 9.51
N GLU A 34 8.52 -1.06 10.57
CA GLU A 34 9.52 -0.69 11.59
C GLU A 34 10.05 -1.90 12.38
N GLN A 35 9.26 -2.97 12.48
CA GLN A 35 9.63 -4.17 13.23
C GLN A 35 10.24 -5.31 12.38
N ARG A 36 10.36 -5.14 11.05
CA ARG A 36 11.03 -6.13 10.21
C ARG A 36 12.54 -5.92 10.28
N VAL A 37 13.20 -6.69 11.14
CA VAL A 37 14.67 -6.72 11.19
C VAL A 37 15.18 -7.43 9.95
N VAL A 38 15.93 -6.72 9.10
CA VAL A 38 16.64 -7.35 7.97
C VAL A 38 17.92 -7.98 8.53
N ASN A 39 17.92 -9.30 8.67
CA ASN A 39 19.11 -10.08 9.03
C ASN A 39 19.89 -10.41 7.77
N LEU A 40 20.89 -9.58 7.46
CA LEU A 40 21.82 -9.81 6.37
C LEU A 40 23.11 -10.44 6.91
N PRO A 41 23.73 -11.36 6.16
CA PRO A 41 25.04 -11.90 6.53
C PRO A 41 26.05 -10.76 6.67
N ASN A 42 26.84 -10.79 7.75
CA ASN A 42 27.85 -9.77 8.05
C ASN A 42 29.16 -9.98 7.26
N ASP A 43 29.25 -11.12 6.59
CA ASP A 43 30.44 -11.64 5.90
C ASP A 43 30.60 -10.99 4.51
N GLN A 44 31.71 -11.25 3.81
CA GLN A 44 32.05 -10.67 2.49
C GLN A 44 30.99 -10.91 1.38
N GLY A 45 29.97 -11.74 1.62
CA GLY A 45 28.77 -11.89 0.78
C GLY A 45 27.67 -10.86 1.07
N LYS A 46 28.04 -9.58 1.23
CA LYS A 46 27.05 -8.51 1.47
C LYS A 46 26.18 -8.32 0.23
N TRP A 47 24.89 -8.11 0.47
CA TRP A 47 23.93 -7.84 -0.59
C TRP A 47 24.18 -6.45 -1.19
N TYR A 48 23.72 -6.25 -2.42
CA TYR A 48 23.85 -4.97 -3.12
C TYR A 48 22.52 -4.25 -3.16
N ILE A 49 22.52 -2.95 -2.84
CA ILE A 49 21.39 -2.06 -3.05
C ILE A 49 21.83 -0.99 -4.03
N SER A 50 21.21 -0.99 -5.22
CA SER A 50 21.47 0.00 -6.25
C SER A 50 20.29 0.95 -6.36
N VAL A 51 20.56 2.24 -6.22
CA VAL A 51 19.56 3.30 -6.46
C VAL A 51 19.93 4.00 -7.76
N VAL A 52 19.10 3.83 -8.78
CA VAL A 52 19.36 4.28 -10.14
C VAL A 52 18.40 5.42 -10.49
N GLY A 53 18.91 6.55 -10.98
CA GLY A 53 18.07 7.67 -11.37
C GLY A 53 18.78 8.71 -12.22
N LYS A 54 18.09 9.79 -12.58
CA LYS A 54 18.70 10.92 -13.29
C LYS A 54 19.27 11.92 -12.29
N ALA A 55 20.45 12.48 -12.59
CA ALA A 55 21.00 13.56 -11.81
C ALA A 55 20.03 14.76 -11.84
N GLY A 56 19.65 15.27 -10.67
CA GLY A 56 18.69 16.38 -10.53
C GLY A 56 17.21 15.98 -10.51
N ASP A 57 16.86 14.70 -10.72
CA ASP A 57 15.48 14.25 -10.57
C ASP A 57 15.05 14.25 -9.09
N THR A 58 13.90 14.86 -8.80
CA THR A 58 13.41 15.00 -7.42
C THR A 58 13.04 13.66 -6.80
N GLY A 59 12.54 12.71 -7.59
CA GLY A 59 12.24 11.36 -7.13
C GLY A 59 13.51 10.61 -6.72
N TYR A 60 14.55 10.69 -7.55
CA TYR A 60 15.86 10.10 -7.26
C TYR A 60 16.49 10.68 -5.99
N LEU A 61 16.55 12.01 -5.89
CA LEU A 61 17.11 12.71 -4.73
C LEU A 61 16.32 12.41 -3.45
N ARG A 62 14.99 12.29 -3.55
CA ARG A 62 14.13 11.90 -2.44
C ARG A 62 14.48 10.51 -1.91
N VAL A 63 14.64 9.53 -2.80
CA VAL A 63 14.99 8.16 -2.40
C VAL A 63 16.38 8.12 -1.76
N LEU A 64 17.37 8.81 -2.33
CA LEU A 64 18.69 8.94 -1.70
C LEU A 64 18.58 9.57 -0.31
N GLY A 65 17.80 10.65 -0.19
CA GLY A 65 17.53 11.31 1.09
C GLY A 65 16.90 10.38 2.12
N TRP A 66 16.03 9.45 1.72
CA TRP A 66 15.47 8.46 2.63
C TRP A 66 16.54 7.53 3.23
N PHE A 67 17.53 7.11 2.45
CA PHE A 67 18.62 6.27 2.95
C PHE A 67 19.55 7.00 3.94
N ASP A 68 19.59 8.33 3.91
CA ASP A 68 20.41 9.13 4.83
C ASP A 68 19.63 9.63 6.06
N ALA A 69 18.34 9.92 5.90
CA ALA A 69 17.48 10.49 6.94
C ALA A 69 16.75 9.44 7.79
N ASN A 70 16.28 8.34 7.21
CA ASN A 70 15.53 7.32 7.95
C ASN A 70 16.49 6.36 8.69
N PRO A 71 16.37 6.16 10.02
CA PRO A 71 17.28 5.32 10.79
C PRO A 71 17.37 3.87 10.30
N SER A 72 16.25 3.27 9.91
CA SER A 72 16.18 1.87 9.45
C SER A 72 16.87 1.68 8.11
N LEU A 73 16.62 2.57 7.15
CA LEU A 73 17.31 2.55 5.86
C LEU A 73 18.81 2.89 5.99
N LYS A 74 19.17 3.80 6.90
CA LYS A 74 20.57 4.14 7.18
C LYS A 74 21.33 2.96 7.78
N SER A 75 20.71 2.26 8.73
CA SER A 75 21.26 1.01 9.29
C SER A 75 21.41 -0.05 8.20
N LEU A 76 20.41 -0.20 7.32
CA LEU A 76 20.49 -1.11 6.17
C LEU A 76 21.62 -0.74 5.21
N LYS A 77 21.76 0.54 4.87
CA LYS A 77 22.83 1.10 4.01
C LYS A 77 24.22 0.73 4.53
N ASN A 78 24.43 0.75 5.85
CA ASN A 78 25.70 0.37 6.47
C ASN A 78 26.00 -1.13 6.42
N LYS A 79 24.97 -1.98 6.28
CA LYS A 79 25.10 -3.44 6.21
C LYS A 79 25.27 -3.98 4.78
N VAL A 80 24.91 -3.20 3.77
CA VAL A 80 24.93 -3.59 2.35
C VAL A 80 25.98 -2.83 1.55
N HIS A 81 26.26 -3.31 0.34
CA HIS A 81 26.94 -2.50 -0.67
C HIS A 81 25.94 -1.55 -1.31
N PHE A 82 25.94 -0.30 -0.85
CA PHE A 82 25.07 0.74 -1.37
C PHE A 82 25.71 1.46 -2.56
N CYS A 83 25.08 1.35 -3.74
CA CYS A 83 25.59 1.87 -5.00
C CYS A 83 24.60 2.88 -5.61
N PRO A 84 24.74 4.19 -5.36
CA PRO A 84 24.00 5.20 -6.09
C PRO A 84 24.54 5.28 -7.53
N VAL A 85 23.67 5.14 -8.52
CA VAL A 85 24.01 5.18 -9.95
C VAL A 85 23.17 6.26 -10.63
N THR A 86 23.82 7.12 -11.41
CA THR A 86 23.14 8.12 -12.23
C THR A 86 23.10 7.69 -13.69
N ALA A 87 22.01 8.02 -14.38
CA ALA A 87 21.76 7.59 -15.77
C ALA A 87 22.81 8.08 -16.79
N GLY A 88 23.61 9.08 -16.43
CA GLY A 88 24.71 9.59 -17.26
C GLY A 88 26.02 8.82 -17.11
N THR A 89 26.12 7.86 -16.18
CA THR A 89 27.37 7.12 -15.94
C THR A 89 27.52 5.93 -16.89
N PRO A 90 28.76 5.54 -17.28
CA PRO A 90 29.00 4.33 -18.07
C PRO A 90 28.43 3.07 -17.41
N ILE A 91 28.52 2.98 -16.08
CA ILE A 91 27.96 1.88 -15.29
C ILE A 91 26.45 1.72 -15.54
N TYR A 92 25.71 2.83 -15.67
CA TYR A 92 24.29 2.76 -16.01
C TYR A 92 24.07 2.16 -17.40
N GLN A 93 24.81 2.64 -18.40
CA GLN A 93 24.64 2.19 -19.79
C GLN A 93 24.92 0.71 -19.95
N GLU A 94 26.00 0.22 -19.33
CA GLU A 94 26.43 -1.18 -19.47
C GLU A 94 25.55 -2.16 -18.70
N ARG A 95 25.05 -1.79 -17.51
CA ARG A 95 24.40 -2.74 -16.60
C ARG A 95 22.91 -2.54 -16.41
N TYR A 96 22.43 -1.31 -16.54
CA TYR A 96 21.09 -0.93 -16.09
C TYR A 96 20.19 -0.48 -17.25
N ALA A 97 20.72 0.17 -18.29
CA ALA A 97 19.92 0.75 -19.36
C ALA A 97 19.00 -0.25 -20.07
N ALA A 98 19.44 -1.50 -20.26
CA ALA A 98 18.65 -2.54 -20.91
C ALA A 98 17.57 -3.18 -20.00
N ASN A 99 17.76 -3.12 -18.67
CA ASN A 99 17.00 -3.94 -17.72
C ASN A 99 16.16 -3.12 -16.72
N VAL A 100 16.24 -1.79 -16.75
CA VAL A 100 15.51 -0.93 -15.83
C VAL A 100 14.17 -0.53 -16.44
N LYS A 101 13.07 -0.85 -15.75
CA LYS A 101 11.70 -0.59 -16.21
C LYS A 101 11.31 0.89 -16.18
N GLY A 102 12.01 1.72 -15.42
CA GLY A 102 11.76 3.15 -15.28
C GLY A 102 12.72 3.82 -14.30
N LEU A 103 12.75 5.15 -14.25
CA LEU A 103 13.59 5.89 -13.30
C LEU A 103 12.70 6.77 -12.41
N PRO A 104 13.04 6.98 -11.13
CA PRO A 104 14.10 6.31 -10.37
C PRO A 104 13.76 4.82 -10.10
N THR A 105 14.77 3.99 -9.88
CA THR A 105 14.64 2.57 -9.52
C THR A 105 15.48 2.23 -8.30
N VAL A 106 14.90 1.45 -7.39
CA VAL A 106 15.62 0.79 -6.30
C VAL A 106 15.66 -0.70 -6.58
N ARG A 107 16.86 -1.27 -6.60
CA ARG A 107 17.08 -2.69 -6.84
C ARG A 107 17.91 -3.28 -5.72
N VAL A 108 17.49 -4.44 -5.22
CA VAL A 108 18.24 -5.24 -4.25
C VAL A 108 18.68 -6.53 -4.92
N GLN A 109 19.95 -6.84 -4.81
CA GLN A 109 20.57 -8.02 -5.41
C GLN A 109 21.33 -8.82 -4.37
N LYS A 110 21.28 -10.13 -4.53
CA LYS A 110 22.17 -11.06 -3.83
C LYS A 110 23.60 -10.94 -4.39
N PRO A 111 24.61 -11.47 -3.68
CA PRO A 111 26.00 -11.49 -4.15
C PRO A 111 26.20 -12.26 -5.47
N ASP A 112 25.31 -13.21 -5.77
CA ASP A 112 25.29 -13.97 -7.03
C ASP A 112 24.72 -13.18 -8.23
N GLY A 113 24.27 -11.94 -8.01
CA GLY A 113 23.66 -11.08 -9.02
C GLY A 113 22.14 -11.25 -9.17
N THR A 114 21.52 -12.18 -8.45
CA THR A 114 20.07 -12.41 -8.49
C THR A 114 19.33 -11.21 -7.91
N VAL A 115 18.40 -10.64 -8.70
CA VAL A 115 17.53 -9.55 -8.26
C VAL A 115 16.40 -10.11 -7.40
N VAL A 116 16.30 -9.65 -6.16
CA VAL A 116 15.28 -10.09 -5.19
C VAL A 116 14.17 -9.07 -4.99
N TYR A 117 14.48 -7.79 -5.22
CA TYR A 117 13.54 -6.69 -5.15
C TYR A 117 13.87 -5.67 -6.22
N GLU A 118 12.84 -5.20 -6.90
CA GLU A 118 12.94 -4.08 -7.83
C GLU A 118 11.65 -3.28 -7.80
N ALA A 119 11.78 -1.98 -7.55
CA ALA A 119 10.70 -1.02 -7.67
C ALA A 119 11.17 0.19 -8.47
N ALA A 120 10.36 0.60 -9.43
CA ALA A 120 10.70 1.60 -10.44
C ALA A 120 9.58 2.61 -10.63
N GLY A 121 9.91 3.89 -10.77
CA GLY A 121 8.97 4.97 -11.08
C GLY A 121 7.78 4.98 -10.12
N ASN A 122 6.57 4.81 -10.66
CA ASN A 122 5.32 4.82 -9.89
C ASN A 122 5.14 3.60 -8.96
N ASN A 123 5.93 2.53 -9.14
CA ASN A 123 5.89 1.36 -8.26
C ASN A 123 6.74 1.54 -7.00
N LEU A 124 7.47 2.66 -6.88
CA LEU A 124 8.19 2.98 -5.65
C LEU A 124 7.19 3.37 -4.55
N PRO A 125 7.35 2.84 -3.33
CA PRO A 125 6.57 3.29 -2.18
C PRO A 125 6.70 4.80 -1.98
N MET A 126 5.61 5.44 -1.52
CA MET A 126 5.60 6.89 -1.31
C MET A 126 6.35 7.34 -0.04
N THR A 127 6.70 6.40 0.84
CA THR A 127 7.33 6.64 2.14
C THR A 127 8.62 5.83 2.30
N ALA A 128 9.52 6.31 3.17
CA ALA A 128 10.78 5.64 3.49
C ALA A 128 10.54 4.30 4.22
N GLU A 129 9.55 4.29 5.11
CA GLU A 129 9.14 3.11 5.90
C GLU A 129 8.54 2.06 4.97
N GLY A 130 7.70 2.47 4.01
CA GLY A 130 7.15 1.57 2.99
C GLY A 130 8.24 0.93 2.15
N LEU A 131 9.27 1.70 1.75
CA LEU A 131 10.42 1.18 1.02
C LEU A 131 11.21 0.16 1.86
N TYR A 132 11.52 0.48 3.12
CA TYR A 132 12.20 -0.44 4.03
C TYR A 132 11.41 -1.73 4.24
N GLY A 133 10.10 -1.63 4.51
CA GLY A 133 9.24 -2.79 4.70
C GLY A 133 9.13 -3.69 3.47
N ALA A 134 9.08 -3.10 2.27
CA ALA A 134 9.08 -3.82 1.00
C ALA A 134 10.41 -4.56 0.77
N ILE A 135 11.55 -3.88 0.99
CA ILE A 135 12.88 -4.50 0.91
C ILE A 135 12.99 -5.64 1.92
N ALA A 136 12.62 -5.42 3.18
CA ALA A 136 12.68 -6.43 4.23
C ALA A 136 11.82 -7.65 3.90
N GLY A 137 10.61 -7.45 3.37
CA GLY A 137 9.74 -8.52 2.90
C GLY A 137 10.38 -9.35 1.77
N ALA A 138 10.95 -8.69 0.77
CA ALA A 138 11.62 -9.36 -0.34
C ALA A 138 12.89 -10.12 0.11
N VAL A 139 13.71 -9.51 0.98
CA VAL A 139 14.92 -10.14 1.54
C VAL A 139 14.55 -11.40 2.32
N ASN A 140 13.60 -11.30 3.25
CA ASN A 140 13.14 -12.45 4.05
C ASN A 140 12.65 -13.58 3.14
N THR A 141 11.83 -13.24 2.13
CA THR A 141 11.32 -14.22 1.16
C THR A 141 12.47 -14.89 0.39
N ALA A 142 13.45 -14.11 -0.07
CA ALA A 142 14.60 -14.59 -0.83
C ALA A 142 15.61 -15.40 0.00
N GLN A 143 15.63 -15.22 1.32
CA GLN A 143 16.35 -16.05 2.29
C GLN A 143 15.57 -17.30 2.71
N GLY A 144 14.34 -17.50 2.19
CA GLY A 144 13.47 -18.60 2.60
C GLY A 144 12.93 -18.44 4.03
N ILE A 145 13.11 -17.28 4.65
CA ILE A 145 12.52 -16.93 5.94
C ILE A 145 11.03 -16.67 5.66
N ARG A 146 10.24 -17.72 5.81
CA ARG A 146 8.78 -17.66 5.64
C ARG A 146 8.24 -16.52 6.53
N PRO A 147 7.26 -15.73 6.05
CA PRO A 147 6.59 -14.75 6.90
C PRO A 147 6.16 -15.47 8.18
N ILE A 148 6.65 -15.00 9.33
CA ILE A 148 6.23 -15.54 10.62
C ILE A 148 4.72 -15.32 10.65
N LEU A 149 3.97 -16.41 10.49
CA LEU A 149 2.52 -16.38 10.53
C LEU A 149 2.11 -15.74 11.87
N PRO A 150 1.02 -14.97 11.92
CA PRO A 150 0.61 -14.27 13.14
C PRO A 150 0.62 -15.17 14.38
N TRP A 151 0.20 -16.44 14.24
CA TRP A 151 0.22 -17.44 15.32
C TRP A 151 1.63 -17.81 15.80
N ARG A 152 2.64 -17.84 14.93
CA ARG A 152 4.03 -18.14 15.31
C ARG A 152 4.66 -16.95 16.04
N ARG A 153 4.31 -15.72 15.65
CA ARG A 153 4.74 -14.50 16.36
C ARG A 153 4.12 -14.44 17.76
N GLU A 154 2.85 -14.81 17.87
CA GLU A 154 2.14 -14.94 19.15
C GLU A 154 2.82 -15.99 20.04
N MET A 155 3.20 -17.14 19.46
CA MET A 155 3.92 -18.21 20.16
C MET A 155 5.32 -17.79 20.62
N GLU A 156 6.09 -17.10 19.78
CA GLU A 156 7.43 -16.57 20.13
C GLU A 156 7.37 -15.49 21.23
N ARG A 157 6.32 -14.66 21.26
CA ARG A 157 6.08 -13.73 22.39
C ARG A 157 5.75 -14.46 23.68
N ARG A 158 4.99 -15.56 23.61
CA ARG A 158 4.63 -16.37 24.78
C ARG A 158 5.80 -17.20 25.31
N CYS A 159 6.83 -17.46 24.49
CA CYS A 159 7.97 -18.29 24.87
C CYS A 159 9.32 -17.63 24.50
N PRO A 160 9.76 -16.60 25.26
CA PRO A 160 11.08 -16.01 25.09
C PRO A 160 12.14 -16.92 25.74
N GLY A 161 12.53 -18.02 25.08
CA GLY A 161 13.71 -18.79 25.48
C GLY A 161 13.65 -20.29 25.15
N PRO A 162 14.74 -21.05 25.41
CA PRO A 162 14.84 -22.50 25.15
C PRO A 162 14.00 -23.38 26.08
N GLY A 163 13.13 -22.81 26.90
CA GLY A 163 12.33 -23.53 27.90
C GLY A 163 11.04 -24.13 27.30
N PRO A 164 10.46 -25.14 27.96
CA PRO A 164 9.14 -25.66 27.59
C PRO A 164 8.09 -24.55 27.72
N CYS A 165 7.37 -24.27 26.63
CA CYS A 165 6.23 -23.36 26.64
C CYS A 165 5.15 -23.87 27.61
N PRO A 166 4.55 -23.00 28.44
CA PRO A 166 3.41 -23.39 29.26
C PRO A 166 2.24 -23.77 28.34
N THR A 167 1.77 -25.01 28.45
CA THR A 167 0.56 -25.49 27.77
C THR A 167 -0.63 -24.63 28.21
N PRO A 168 -1.45 -24.11 27.27
CA PRO A 168 -2.67 -23.41 27.61
C PRO A 168 -3.54 -24.31 28.50
N ASN A 169 -3.94 -23.80 29.66
CA ASN A 169 -4.89 -24.50 30.52
C ASN A 169 -6.18 -24.70 29.72
N PRO A 170 -6.74 -25.94 29.62
CA PRO A 170 -8.00 -26.15 28.94
C PRO A 170 -9.05 -25.20 29.52
N GLN A 171 -9.62 -24.37 28.67
CA GLN A 171 -10.73 -23.51 29.07
C GLN A 171 -11.89 -24.42 29.48
N PRO A 172 -12.57 -24.15 30.61
CA PRO A 172 -13.71 -24.97 31.03
C PRO A 172 -14.72 -25.06 29.90
N THR A 173 -15.07 -26.28 29.51
CA THR A 173 -16.14 -26.54 28.55
C THR A 173 -17.39 -25.86 29.08
N PRO A 174 -18.04 -24.95 28.33
CA PRO A 174 -19.32 -24.40 28.74
C PRO A 174 -20.30 -25.54 28.96
N ASP A 175 -21.01 -25.53 30.08
CA ASP A 175 -22.06 -26.50 30.36
C ASP A 175 -23.09 -26.50 29.20
N PRO A 176 -23.60 -27.68 28.78
CA PRO A 176 -24.62 -27.78 27.76
C PRO A 176 -25.81 -26.88 28.13
N GLN A 177 -26.09 -25.91 27.27
CA GLN A 177 -27.27 -25.07 27.42
C GLN A 177 -28.51 -25.97 27.25
N PRO A 178 -29.53 -25.86 28.13
CA PRO A 178 -30.76 -26.64 28.00
C PRO A 178 -31.36 -26.45 26.61
N ASP A 179 -31.76 -27.57 25.99
CA ASP A 179 -32.44 -27.56 24.70
C ASP A 179 -33.70 -26.67 24.80
N PRO A 180 -33.93 -25.74 23.86
CA PRO A 180 -35.13 -24.93 23.86
C PRO A 180 -36.37 -25.82 23.76
N ASP A 181 -37.40 -25.54 24.57
CA ASP A 181 -38.68 -26.22 24.46
C ASP A 181 -39.24 -26.11 23.03
N PRO A 182 -39.85 -27.20 22.49
CA PRO A 182 -40.47 -27.17 21.17
C PRO A 182 -41.48 -26.03 21.08
N GLN A 183 -41.24 -25.09 20.16
CA GLN A 183 -42.25 -24.08 19.87
C GLN A 183 -43.49 -24.74 19.26
N PRO A 184 -44.71 -24.24 19.56
CA PRO A 184 -45.92 -24.69 18.90
C PRO A 184 -45.76 -24.60 17.39
N ILE A 185 -46.08 -25.69 16.69
CA ILE A 185 -46.15 -25.72 15.24
C ILE A 185 -47.27 -24.76 14.83
N ASP A 186 -46.90 -23.68 14.15
CA ASP A 186 -47.83 -22.76 13.51
C ASP A 186 -48.37 -23.47 12.26
N ASP A 187 -49.59 -23.99 12.36
CA ASP A 187 -50.34 -24.61 11.26
C ASP A 187 -50.74 -23.53 10.24
N GLY A 188 -49.77 -23.13 9.42
CA GLY A 188 -49.96 -22.69 8.04
C GLY A 188 -51.11 -21.72 7.80
N GLY A 189 -51.03 -20.51 8.35
CA GLY A 189 -51.67 -19.36 7.73
C GLY A 189 -51.08 -19.14 6.34
N THR A 190 -51.94 -19.04 5.32
CA THR A 190 -51.58 -18.72 3.93
C THR A 190 -50.53 -17.60 3.86
N PRO A 191 -49.44 -17.75 3.07
CA PRO A 191 -48.49 -16.66 2.89
C PRO A 191 -49.23 -15.48 2.28
N ASP A 192 -49.28 -14.37 3.01
CA ASP A 192 -49.65 -13.09 2.43
C ASP A 192 -48.54 -12.75 1.43
N LEU A 193 -48.90 -12.69 0.15
CA LEU A 193 -48.02 -12.29 -0.93
C LEU A 193 -47.90 -10.77 -0.87
N ASP A 194 -47.21 -10.26 0.15
CA ASP A 194 -46.78 -8.88 0.17
C ASP A 194 -45.80 -8.66 -0.98
N ASP A 195 -46.16 -7.70 -1.82
CA ASP A 195 -45.42 -7.27 -3.01
C ASP A 195 -43.92 -7.10 -2.74
N PRO A 196 -43.04 -7.52 -3.67
CA PRO A 196 -41.62 -7.26 -3.51
C PRO A 196 -41.38 -5.75 -3.45
N PRO A 197 -40.44 -5.27 -2.60
CA PRO A 197 -40.05 -3.87 -2.64
C PRO A 197 -39.57 -3.58 -4.06
N VAL A 198 -40.22 -2.63 -4.72
CA VAL A 198 -39.79 -2.10 -6.01
C VAL A 198 -38.38 -1.58 -5.81
N ALA A 199 -37.39 -2.40 -6.17
CA ALA A 199 -36.03 -1.96 -6.30
C ALA A 199 -36.05 -0.85 -7.32
N GLU A 200 -35.88 0.38 -6.85
CA GLU A 200 -35.79 1.60 -7.62
C GLU A 200 -34.52 1.50 -8.48
N GLY A 201 -34.64 0.73 -9.56
CA GLY A 201 -33.60 0.48 -10.53
C GLY A 201 -33.36 1.78 -11.25
N TRP A 202 -32.35 2.52 -10.81
CA TRP A 202 -31.84 3.65 -11.57
C TRP A 202 -31.55 3.15 -12.98
N PRO A 203 -32.24 3.67 -14.01
CA PRO A 203 -32.09 3.13 -15.33
C PRO A 203 -30.65 3.34 -15.79
N LEU A 204 -30.06 2.35 -16.45
CA LEU A 204 -28.65 2.31 -16.86
C LEU A 204 -28.16 3.59 -17.58
N TRP A 205 -29.06 4.36 -18.21
CA TRP A 205 -28.73 5.65 -18.80
C TRP A 205 -28.35 6.74 -17.77
N GLY A 206 -28.89 6.67 -16.55
CA GLY A 206 -28.52 7.58 -15.45
C GLY A 206 -27.07 7.40 -14.99
N LEU A 207 -26.59 6.14 -14.95
CA LEU A 207 -25.17 5.83 -14.71
C LEU A 207 -24.28 6.32 -15.86
N ALA A 208 -24.73 6.16 -17.10
CA ALA A 208 -23.99 6.64 -18.26
C ALA A 208 -23.83 8.18 -18.27
N LEU A 209 -24.85 8.95 -17.87
CA LEU A 209 -24.74 10.41 -17.77
C LEU A 209 -23.78 10.86 -16.66
N LEU A 210 -23.74 10.14 -15.53
CA LEU A 210 -22.83 10.45 -14.42
C LEU A 210 -21.36 10.23 -14.80
N VAL A 211 -21.06 9.13 -15.48
CA VAL A 211 -19.70 8.80 -15.93
C VAL A 211 -19.24 9.76 -17.03
N ASN A 212 -20.10 10.07 -18.01
CA ASN A 212 -19.74 10.99 -19.09
C ASN A 212 -19.65 12.45 -18.61
N GLY A 213 -20.52 12.87 -17.68
CA GLY A 213 -20.50 14.20 -17.09
C GLY A 213 -19.23 14.48 -16.28
N GLY A 214 -18.79 13.52 -15.47
CA GLY A 214 -17.55 13.63 -14.69
C GLY A 214 -16.30 13.78 -15.57
N PHE A 215 -16.27 13.09 -16.71
CA PHE A 215 -15.13 13.16 -17.64
C PHE A 215 -15.00 14.53 -18.32
N LEU A 216 -16.12 15.14 -18.71
CA LEU A 216 -16.12 16.47 -19.35
C LEU A 216 -15.74 17.59 -18.37
N VAL A 217 -16.18 17.51 -17.11
CA VAL A 217 -15.78 18.47 -16.06
C VAL A 217 -14.28 18.34 -15.75
N GLY A 218 -13.75 17.11 -15.71
CA GLY A 218 -12.32 16.86 -15.52
C GLY A 218 -11.45 17.45 -16.63
N LEU A 219 -11.86 17.29 -17.90
CA LEU A 219 -11.15 17.88 -19.04
C LEU A 219 -11.17 19.41 -19.01
N ALA A 220 -12.31 20.04 -18.69
CA ALA A 220 -12.41 21.49 -18.58
C ALA A 220 -11.53 22.07 -17.47
N ALA A 221 -11.49 21.43 -16.30
CA ALA A 221 -10.63 21.83 -15.18
C ALA A 221 -9.13 21.67 -15.49
N GLY A 222 -8.76 20.59 -16.19
CA GLY A 222 -7.39 20.33 -16.64
C GLY A 222 -6.88 21.38 -17.63
N TYR A 223 -7.69 21.74 -18.64
CA TYR A 223 -7.34 22.79 -19.60
C TYR A 223 -7.32 24.19 -18.97
N GLY A 224 -8.23 24.48 -18.05
CA GLY A 224 -8.27 25.77 -17.32
C GLY A 224 -7.00 26.05 -16.51
N ARG A 225 -6.47 25.06 -15.79
CA ARG A 225 -5.20 25.22 -15.03
C ARG A 225 -4.00 25.45 -15.94
N LYS A 226 -3.97 24.82 -17.11
CA LYS A 226 -2.88 24.97 -18.09
C LYS A 226 -2.92 26.34 -18.78
N LEU A 227 -4.09 26.94 -18.93
CA LEU A 227 -4.25 28.29 -19.47
C LEU A 227 -3.92 29.35 -18.42
N ALA A 228 -4.38 29.17 -17.18
CA ALA A 228 -4.14 30.10 -16.08
C ALA A 228 -2.65 30.24 -15.71
N THR A 229 -1.86 29.17 -15.91
CA THR A 229 -0.41 29.21 -15.70
C THR A 229 0.35 29.92 -16.82
N LYS A 230 -0.16 29.87 -18.07
CA LYS A 230 0.40 30.64 -19.18
C LYS A 230 0.04 32.14 -19.15
N LEU A 231 -1.08 32.50 -18.51
CA LEU A 231 -1.58 33.86 -18.47
C LEU A 231 -1.14 34.67 -17.24
N ARG A 232 -0.31 34.12 -16.35
CA ARG A 232 0.30 34.92 -15.27
C ARG A 232 1.54 35.64 -15.81
N PRO A 233 1.50 36.98 -15.99
CA PRO A 233 2.70 37.72 -16.32
C PRO A 233 3.67 37.65 -15.14
N VAL A 234 4.91 37.28 -15.44
CA VAL A 234 6.04 37.36 -14.51
C VAL A 234 6.25 38.85 -14.24
N LYS A 235 5.98 39.27 -13.01
CA LYS A 235 6.41 40.57 -12.48
C LYS A 235 7.85 40.48 -12.03
#